data_AF-A0AA44TC06-F1
#
_entry.id   AF-A0AA44TC06-F1
#
_cell.length_a   1.000
_cell.length_b   1.000
_cell.length_c   1.000
_cell.angle_alpha   90.00
_cell.angle_beta   90.00
_cell.angle_gamma   90.00
#
_symmetry.space_group_name_H-M   'P 1'
#
loop_
_entity.id
_entity.type
_entity.pdbx_description
1 polymer ?
#
loop_
_entity_poly.entity_id
_entity_poly.type
_entity_poly.pdbx_seq_one_letter_code
_entity_poly.pdbx_strand_id
1 'polypeptide(L)' 'VFGLLPLLWNRRLTVEVKQRRAAEKDLSDQLAFQHALIDAMPDPVFVRDLQGRLIMCNRSYEDALSVRLEQVQG' A
#
# COMPACT_ATOMS: atom_id res chain seq x y z
N VAL A 1 39.52 3.96 22.61
CA VAL A 1 38.27 3.39 23.16
C VAL A 1 36.99 4.06 22.63
N PHE A 2 37.00 5.34 22.19
CA PHE A 2 35.79 6.08 21.79
C PHE A 2 35.22 5.83 20.36
N GLY A 3 35.87 5.05 19.48
CA GLY A 3 35.44 4.91 18.08
C GLY A 3 34.51 3.73 17.76
N LEU A 4 34.41 2.73 18.64
CA LEU A 4 33.71 1.47 18.33
C LEU A 4 32.20 1.52 18.63
N LEU A 5 31.79 2.34 19.60
CA LEU A 5 30.39 2.51 19.99
C LEU A 5 29.48 3.03 18.87
N PRO A 6 29.83 4.12 18.14
CA PRO A 6 28.99 4.58 17.03
C PRO A 6 28.93 3.59 15.86
N LEU A 7 30.00 2.81 15.63
CA LEU A 7 30.00 1.76 14.60
C LEU A 7 29.08 0.59 14.96
N LEU A 8 29.08 0.17 16.23
CA LEU A 8 28.16 -0.85 16.74
C LEU A 8 26.71 -0.37 16.68
N TRP A 9 26.47 0.90 17.04
CA TRP A 9 25.14 1.53 16.95
C TRP A 9 24.65 1.63 15.51
N ASN A 10 25.49 2.08 14.57
CA ASN A 10 25.11 2.18 13.16
C ASN A 10 24.83 0.80 12.55
N ARG A 11 25.60 -0.23 12.92
CA ARG A 11 25.30 -1.61 12.54
C ARG A 11 23.95 -2.09 13.09
N ARG A 12 23.67 -1.82 14.37
CA ARG A 12 22.36 -2.12 14.99
C ARG A 12 21.21 -1.42 14.26
N LEU A 13 21.34 -0.12 14.01
CA LEU A 13 20.33 0.67 13.27
C LEU A 13 20.07 0.12 11.87
N THR A 14 21.13 -0.26 11.15
CA THR A 14 21.00 -0.81 9.79
C THR A 14 20.25 -2.14 9.80
N VAL A 15 20.52 -3.00 10.79
CA VAL A 15 19.79 -4.27 10.96
C VAL A 15 18.33 -4.02 11.32
N GLU A 16 18.06 -3.10 12.24
CA GLU A 16 16.70 -2.73 12.66
C GLU A 16 15.87 -2.19 11.48
N VAL A 17 16.46 -1.28 10.68
CA VAL A 17 15.82 -0.73 9.48
C VAL A 17 15.57 -1.81 8.43
N LYS A 18 16.51 -2.75 8.25
CA LYS A 18 16.34 -3.87 7.31
C LYS A 18 15.20 -4.80 7.75
N GLN A 19 15.07 -5.07 9.05
CA GLN A 19 13.97 -5.88 9.58
C GLN A 19 12.63 -5.19 9.40
N ARG A 20 12.53 -3.89 9.74
CA ARG A 20 11.31 -3.11 9.50
C ARG A 20 10.92 -3.09 8.03
N ARG A 21 11.87 -2.80 7.12
CA ARG A 21 11.61 -2.81 5.68
C ARG A 21 11.18 -4.17 5.15
N ALA A 22 11.68 -5.27 5.70
CA ALA A 22 11.26 -6.61 5.30
C ALA A 22 9.80 -6.88 5.68
N ALA A 23 9.38 -6.49 6.90
CA ALA A 23 8.00 -6.61 7.33
C ALA A 23 7.06 -5.67 6.55
N GLU A 24 7.49 -4.43 6.29
CA GLU A 24 6.76 -3.47 5.44
C GLU A 24 6.63 -3.98 4.00
N LYS A 25 7.68 -4.62 3.46
CA LYS A 25 7.65 -5.19 2.11
C LYS A 25 6.69 -6.37 2.01
N ASP A 26 6.67 -7.27 2.99
CA ASP A 26 5.74 -8.41 2.97
C ASP A 26 4.28 -7.93 3.03
N LEU A 27 3.99 -6.93 3.88
CA LEU A 27 2.68 -6.28 3.93
C LEU A 27 2.33 -5.56 2.62
N SER A 28 3.29 -4.84 2.04
CA SER A 28 3.11 -4.14 0.77
C SER A 28 2.88 -5.11 -0.39
N ASP A 29 3.58 -6.24 -0.41
CA ASP A 29 3.45 -7.26 -1.45
C ASP A 29 2.06 -7.93 -1.34
N GLN A 30 1.55 -8.17 -0.12
CA GLN A 30 0.18 -8.64 0.12
C GLN A 30 -0.87 -7.61 -0.35
N LEU A 31 -0.71 -6.34 -0.02
CA LEU A 31 -1.61 -5.27 -0.45
C LEU A 31 -1.60 -5.10 -1.97
N ALA A 32 -0.42 -5.16 -2.60
CA ALA A 32 -0.28 -5.08 -4.04
C ALA A 32 -0.95 -6.26 -4.75
N PHE A 33 -0.84 -7.47 -4.19
CA PHE A 33 -1.53 -8.64 -4.71
C PHE A 33 -3.05 -8.52 -4.58
N GLN A 34 -3.56 -8.05 -3.44
CA GLN A 34 -4.98 -7.79 -3.25
C GLN A 34 -5.50 -6.73 -4.25
N HIS A 35 -4.74 -5.65 -4.45
CA HIS A 35 -5.09 -4.63 -5.45
C HIS A 35 -5.11 -5.20 -6.87
N ALA A 36 -4.09 -5.97 -7.24
CA ALA A 36 -3.99 -6.57 -8.57
C ALA A 36 -5.13 -7.56 -8.86
N LEU A 37 -5.57 -8.31 -7.85
CA LEU A 37 -6.73 -9.19 -7.99
C LEU A 37 -8.01 -8.41 -8.25
N ILE A 38 -8.26 -7.35 -7.47
CA ILE A 38 -9.45 -6.50 -7.59
C ILE A 38 -9.45 -5.77 -8.95
N ASP A 39 -8.29 -5.30 -9.42
CA ASP A 39 -8.12 -4.68 -10.73
C ASP A 39 -8.30 -5.64 -11.90
N ALA A 40 -7.98 -6.93 -11.72
CA ALA A 40 -8.20 -7.93 -12.75
C ALA A 40 -9.66 -8.41 -12.85
N MET A 41 -10.54 -8.03 -11.92
CA MET A 41 -11.95 -8.42 -11.97
C MET A 41 -12.67 -7.67 -13.10
N PRO A 42 -13.40 -8.40 -13.98
CA PRO A 42 -14.16 -7.78 -15.06
C PRO A 42 -15.36 -7.00 -14.55
N ASP A 43 -15.93 -7.39 -13.41
CA ASP A 43 -17.04 -6.69 -12.78
C ASP A 43 -16.56 -5.41 -12.07
N PRO A 44 -17.28 -4.28 -12.20
CA PRO A 44 -16.97 -3.06 -11.46
C PRO A 44 -17.12 -3.26 -9.96
N VAL A 45 -16.05 -3.05 -9.20
CA VAL A 45 -16.05 -3.12 -7.73
C VAL A 45 -15.74 -1.75 -7.15
N PHE A 46 -16.60 -1.29 -6.24
CA PHE A 46 -16.40 -0.04 -5.50
C PHE A 46 -16.77 -0.21 -4.03
N VAL A 47 -15.98 0.41 -3.14
CA VAL A 47 -16.19 0.36 -1.68
C VAL A 47 -16.44 1.78 -1.19
N ARG A 48 -17.52 1.98 -0.44
CA ARG A 48 -17.84 3.26 0.22
C ARG A 48 -17.76 3.15 1.73
N ASP A 49 -17.45 4.24 2.41
CA ASP A 49 -17.54 4.34 3.86
C ASP A 49 -18.98 4.55 4.34
N LEU A 50 -19.18 4.53 5.66
CA LEU A 50 -20.47 4.77 6.30
C LEU A 50 -21.04 6.19 6.05
N GLN A 51 -20.20 7.11 5.57
CA GLN A 51 -20.57 8.48 5.20
C GLN A 51 -20.82 8.61 3.69
N GLY A 52 -20.77 7.49 2.94
CA GLY A 52 -21.05 7.43 1.51
C GLY A 52 -19.87 7.82 0.60
N ARG A 53 -18.69 8.12 1.17
CA ARG A 53 -17.48 8.45 0.40
C ARG A 53 -16.85 7.21 -0.20
N LEU A 54 -16.38 7.33 -1.44
CA LEU A 54 -15.69 6.25 -2.14
C LEU A 54 -14.28 6.04 -1.56
N ILE A 55 -14.03 4.87 -0.99
CA ILE A 55 -12.72 4.50 -0.41
C ILE A 55 -11.83 3.82 -1.45
N MET A 56 -12.42 3.02 -2.35
CA MET A 56 -11.68 2.23 -3.33
C MET A 56 -12.56 1.93 -4.55
N CYS A 57 -11.97 1.91 -5.74
CA CYS A 57 -12.58 1.36 -6.95
C CYS A 57 -11.54 0.60 -7.77
N ASN A 58 -11.98 -0.45 -8.48
CA ASN A 58 -11.11 -1.19 -9.39
C ASN A 58 -11.03 -0.51 -10.76
N ARG A 59 -10.02 -0.87 -11.55
CA ARG A 59 -9.85 -0.33 -12.91
C ARG A 59 -11.08 -0.53 -13.82
N SER A 60 -11.77 -1.67 -13.71
CA SER A 60 -13.00 -1.92 -14.47
C SER A 60 -14.12 -0.91 -14.13
N TYR A 61 -14.19 -0.43 -12.88
CA TYR A 61 -15.11 0.65 -12.48
C TYR A 61 -14.76 1.99 -13.14
N GLU A 62 -13.48 2.34 -13.21
CA GLU A 62 -13.04 3.56 -13.89
C GLU A 62 -13.36 3.52 -15.39
N ASP A 63 -13.12 2.38 -16.03
CA ASP A 63 -13.38 2.17 -17.46
C ASP A 63 -14.90 2.20 -17.76
N ALA A 64 -15.72 1.56 -16.93
CA ALA A 64 -17.16 1.47 -17.12
C ALA A 64 -17.89 2.81 -16.94
N LEU A 65 -17.41 3.65 -16.01
CA LEU A 65 -18.05 4.94 -15.69
C LEU A 65 -17.28 6.15 -16.24
N SER A 66 -16.13 5.94 -16.90
CA SER A 66 -15.23 7.00 -17.40
C SER A 66 -14.88 8.06 -16.35
N VAL A 67 -14.78 7.65 -15.10
CA VAL A 67 -14.45 8.51 -13.96
C VAL A 67 -13.24 7.96 -13.24
N ARG A 68 -12.30 8.85 -12.90
CA ARG A 68 -11.13 8.49 -12.09
C ARG A 68 -11.48 8.53 -10.61
N LEU A 69 -10.94 7.61 -9.81
CA LEU A 69 -11.11 7.60 -8.34
C LEU A 69 -10.88 9.00 -7.73
N GLU A 70 -9.87 9.71 -8.22
CA GLU A 70 -9.47 11.07 -7.82
C GLU A 70 -10.58 12.13 -8.00
N GLN A 71 -11.54 11.90 -8.91
CA GLN A 71 -12.66 12.79 -9.19
C GLN A 71 -13.92 12.42 -8.39
N VAL A 72 -13.94 11.23 -7.79
CA VAL A 72 -15.10 10.69 -7.04
C VAL A 72 -14.81 10.62 -5.53
N GLN A 73 -13.54 10.68 -5.13
CA GLN A 73 -13.13 10.97 -3.75
C GLN A 73 -13.48 12.42 -3.42
N GLY A 74 -14.62 12.59 -2.73
CA GLY A 74 -15.00 13.82 -2.05
C GLY A 74 -14.47 13.88 -0.63
#